data_AF-A0A8C8DJ54-F1
#
_entry.id   AF-A0A8C8DJ54-F1
#
_cell.length_a   1.000
_cell.length_b   1.000
_cell.length_c   1.000
_cell.angle_alpha   90.00
_cell.angle_beta   90.00
_cell.angle_gamma   90.00
#
_symmetry.space_group_name_H-M   'P 1'
#
loop_
_entity.id
_entity.type
_entity.pdbx_description
1 polymer ?
#
loop_
_entity_poly.entity_id
_entity_poly.type
_entity_poly.pdbx_seq_one_letter_code
_entity_poly.pdbx_strand_id
1 'polypeptide(L)'
;HPGIFVPTLFWSSLEDHPLSALRSSNLTHSVLTLDPVGREHEGSLLCSVTCGKEKRQLQTSVRVYSFPSAPVIAGQDQLKLGVESALTCHVPDIYPTAHLNLTWVRGDTVLISGTSGPLEYRFTPQKQDSGGSITCRATLEMEKLSAPNRTRETTVLLNSGPLKSFSPLPNLAQANSSLTLNCSAEGNPDPRITWSFKTADGWSVRKSEAGRLFVCEARNKEGNSSATVVVNVFGKSYVQKNPRLIITKRPLGAFCIRSKNNQCRTLVLQKIIMYFLQKSTKVFAVFGRYHFFPFCIHLTCQC
;
A
#
# COMPACT_ATOMS: atom_id res chain seq x y z
N HIS A 1 -47.39 -44.95 -65.84
CA HIS A 1 -45.98 -44.55 -65.76
C HIS A 1 -45.47 -44.76 -64.35
N PRO A 2 -44.36 -45.48 -64.12
CA PRO A 2 -43.75 -45.47 -62.80
C PRO A 2 -43.22 -44.04 -62.58
N GLY A 3 -43.80 -43.36 -61.60
CA GLY A 3 -43.43 -41.98 -61.28
C GLY A 3 -41.95 -41.92 -60.93
N ILE A 4 -41.21 -41.02 -61.58
CA ILE A 4 -39.84 -40.70 -61.19
C ILE A 4 -39.93 -40.05 -59.81
N PHE A 5 -39.50 -40.77 -58.78
CA PHE A 5 -39.43 -40.24 -57.42
C PHE A 5 -38.14 -39.44 -57.27
N VAL A 6 -38.28 -38.12 -57.09
CA VAL A 6 -37.15 -37.23 -56.82
C VAL A 6 -36.91 -37.22 -55.31
N PRO A 7 -35.68 -37.46 -54.83
CA PRO A 7 -35.38 -37.44 -53.41
C PRO A 7 -35.44 -36.00 -52.88
N THR A 8 -36.08 -35.82 -51.73
CA THR A 8 -36.13 -34.55 -51.00
C THR A 8 -35.30 -34.66 -49.73
N LEU A 9 -34.28 -33.81 -49.62
CA LEU A 9 -33.43 -33.71 -48.43
C LEU A 9 -33.82 -32.49 -47.58
N PHE A 10 -33.98 -32.68 -46.27
CA PHE A 10 -34.26 -31.59 -45.35
C PHE A 10 -33.61 -31.82 -43.98
N TRP A 11 -33.17 -30.73 -43.37
CA TRP A 11 -32.70 -30.63 -41.99
C TRP A 11 -33.81 -30.14 -41.06
N SER A 12 -33.86 -30.70 -39.86
CA SER A 12 -34.69 -30.21 -38.76
C SER A 12 -33.92 -30.31 -37.44
N SER A 13 -34.24 -29.43 -36.49
CA SER A 13 -33.86 -29.63 -35.09
C SER A 13 -34.77 -30.70 -34.49
N LEU A 14 -34.25 -31.54 -33.58
CA LEU A 14 -35.06 -32.47 -32.80
C LEU A 14 -35.77 -31.80 -31.62
N GLU A 15 -35.35 -30.60 -31.27
CA GLU A 15 -35.86 -29.85 -30.11
C GLU A 15 -36.84 -28.74 -30.53
N ASP A 16 -37.37 -28.79 -31.77
CA ASP A 16 -38.33 -27.82 -32.34
C ASP A 16 -37.88 -26.34 -32.32
N HIS A 17 -36.57 -26.09 -32.19
CA HIS A 17 -36.01 -24.75 -32.29
C HIS A 17 -35.86 -24.32 -33.77
N PRO A 18 -36.25 -23.09 -34.14
CA PRO A 18 -36.06 -22.59 -35.50
C PRO A 18 -34.56 -22.52 -35.82
N LEU A 19 -34.15 -23.22 -36.88
CA LEU A 19 -32.76 -23.24 -37.33
C LEU A 19 -32.45 -21.95 -38.11
N SER A 20 -31.76 -21.01 -37.47
CA SER A 20 -31.17 -19.83 -38.12
C SER A 20 -29.96 -20.24 -38.97
N ALA A 21 -30.22 -20.94 -40.08
CA ALA A 21 -29.19 -21.63 -40.85
C ALA A 21 -29.41 -21.46 -42.36
N LEU A 22 -28.32 -21.29 -43.11
CA LEU A 22 -28.38 -21.30 -44.57
C LEU A 22 -28.40 -22.75 -45.06
N ARG A 23 -29.34 -23.06 -45.95
CA ARG A 23 -29.52 -24.39 -46.51
C ARG A 23 -29.28 -24.39 -48.01
N SER A 24 -28.42 -25.30 -48.44
CA SER A 24 -28.16 -25.56 -49.86
C SER A 24 -28.34 -27.04 -50.12
N SER A 25 -29.31 -27.42 -50.94
CA SER A 25 -29.60 -28.83 -51.25
C SER A 25 -29.68 -29.06 -52.75
N ASN A 26 -29.23 -30.23 -53.19
CA ASN A 26 -29.44 -30.76 -54.53
C ASN A 26 -29.92 -32.22 -54.45
N LEU A 27 -29.91 -32.96 -55.56
CA LEU A 27 -30.40 -34.34 -55.65
C LEU A 27 -29.58 -35.36 -54.83
N THR A 28 -28.32 -35.05 -54.49
CA THR A 28 -27.37 -36.01 -53.90
C THR A 28 -26.84 -35.57 -52.54
N HIS A 29 -26.85 -34.27 -52.26
CA HIS A 29 -26.30 -33.69 -51.04
C HIS A 29 -27.14 -32.53 -50.54
N SER A 30 -27.10 -32.34 -49.22
CA SER A 30 -27.73 -31.21 -48.53
C SER A 30 -26.76 -30.69 -47.48
N VAL A 31 -26.45 -29.40 -47.56
CA VAL A 31 -25.51 -28.70 -46.71
C VAL A 31 -26.28 -27.73 -45.83
N LEU A 32 -26.06 -27.85 -44.52
CA LEU A 32 -26.55 -26.91 -43.52
C LEU A 32 -25.37 -26.08 -43.02
N THR A 33 -25.42 -24.77 -43.24
CA THR A 33 -24.37 -23.84 -42.83
C THR A 33 -24.86 -22.98 -41.67
N LEU A 34 -24.12 -22.99 -40.57
CA LEU A 34 -24.36 -22.21 -39.37
C LEU A 34 -23.30 -21.11 -39.30
N ASP A 35 -23.66 -19.87 -39.59
CA ASP A 35 -22.72 -18.75 -39.59
C ASP A 35 -23.44 -17.42 -39.28
N PRO A 36 -23.19 -16.77 -38.12
CA PRO A 36 -22.30 -17.23 -37.04
C PRO A 36 -22.93 -18.34 -36.18
N VAL A 37 -22.08 -19.20 -35.60
CA VAL A 37 -22.53 -20.24 -34.65
C VAL A 37 -22.74 -19.62 -33.27
N GLY A 38 -24.00 -19.56 -32.82
CA GLY A 38 -24.39 -19.27 -31.44
C GLY A 38 -24.83 -20.49 -30.61
N ARG A 39 -25.08 -20.26 -29.32
CA ARG A 39 -25.51 -21.30 -28.34
C ARG A 39 -26.86 -21.91 -28.68
N GLU A 40 -27.71 -21.18 -29.38
CA GLU A 40 -29.01 -21.62 -29.87
C GLU A 40 -28.91 -22.76 -30.90
N HIS A 41 -27.73 -23.01 -31.45
CA HIS A 41 -27.48 -24.12 -32.38
C HIS A 41 -27.00 -25.40 -31.68
N GLU A 42 -26.79 -25.35 -30.36
CA GLU A 42 -26.44 -26.54 -29.59
C GLU A 42 -27.64 -27.50 -29.53
N GLY A 43 -27.38 -28.78 -29.73
CA GLY A 43 -28.42 -29.81 -29.71
C GLY A 43 -28.27 -30.84 -30.81
N SER A 44 -29.34 -31.61 -31.02
CA SER A 44 -29.37 -32.67 -32.02
C SER A 44 -30.06 -32.22 -33.32
N LEU A 45 -29.35 -32.39 -34.44
CA LEU A 45 -29.83 -32.10 -35.78
C LEU A 45 -30.17 -33.39 -36.51
N LEU A 46 -31.26 -33.37 -37.29
CA LEU A 46 -31.75 -34.50 -38.05
C LEU A 46 -31.72 -34.18 -39.55
N CYS A 47 -30.92 -34.93 -40.29
CA CYS A 47 -30.98 -34.95 -41.75
C CYS A 47 -31.96 -36.03 -42.19
N SER A 48 -32.99 -35.65 -42.92
CA SER A 48 -34.03 -36.56 -43.41
C SER A 48 -34.05 -36.56 -44.93
N VAL A 49 -34.09 -37.76 -45.51
CA VAL A 49 -34.21 -37.98 -46.95
C VAL A 49 -35.50 -38.74 -47.20
N THR A 50 -36.34 -38.21 -48.08
CA THR A 50 -37.61 -38.84 -48.49
C THR A 50 -37.59 -39.12 -49.98
N CYS A 51 -37.88 -40.35 -50.39
CA CYS A 51 -37.99 -40.76 -51.79
C CYS A 51 -39.28 -41.55 -51.98
N GLY A 52 -40.30 -40.94 -52.59
CA GLY A 52 -41.63 -41.53 -52.69
C GLY A 52 -42.24 -41.79 -51.30
N LYS A 53 -42.40 -43.08 -50.94
CA LYS A 53 -42.91 -43.51 -49.62
C LYS A 53 -41.81 -43.84 -48.61
N GLU A 54 -40.56 -43.95 -49.06
CA GLU A 54 -39.46 -44.28 -48.17
C GLU A 54 -38.89 -43.02 -47.53
N LYS A 55 -38.58 -43.12 -46.24
CA LYS A 55 -37.90 -42.08 -45.47
C LYS A 55 -36.72 -42.70 -44.72
N ARG A 56 -35.57 -42.03 -44.77
CA ARG A 56 -34.37 -42.36 -43.98
C ARG A 56 -33.91 -41.11 -43.26
N GLN A 57 -33.38 -41.28 -42.05
CA GLN A 57 -32.97 -40.16 -41.20
C GLN A 57 -31.63 -40.47 -40.55
N LEU A 58 -30.79 -39.44 -40.41
CA LEU A 58 -29.51 -39.49 -39.73
C LEU A 58 -29.46 -38.37 -38.69
N GLN A 59 -29.06 -38.71 -37.48
CA GLN A 59 -28.92 -37.76 -36.38
C GLN A 59 -27.44 -37.40 -36.19
N THR A 60 -27.18 -36.13 -35.93
CA THR A 60 -25.88 -35.61 -35.50
C THR A 60 -26.08 -34.63 -34.35
N SER A 61 -25.03 -34.34 -33.58
CA SER A 61 -25.08 -33.40 -32.46
C SER A 61 -24.04 -32.29 -32.64
N VAL A 62 -24.48 -31.06 -32.41
CA VAL A 62 -23.64 -29.87 -32.40
C VAL A 62 -23.41 -29.48 -30.95
N ARG A 63 -22.14 -29.32 -30.56
CA ARG A 63 -21.74 -28.76 -29.26
C ARG A 63 -21.01 -27.45 -29.49
N VAL A 64 -21.39 -26.41 -28.74
CA VAL A 64 -20.85 -25.06 -28.91
C VAL A 64 -19.99 -24.71 -27.71
N TYR A 65 -18.91 -23.96 -27.93
CA TYR A 65 -18.07 -23.45 -26.85
C TYR A 65 -17.62 -22.01 -27.09
N SER A 66 -17.29 -21.35 -26.00
CA SER A 66 -16.70 -20.02 -25.97
C SER A 66 -15.55 -20.03 -24.96
N PHE A 67 -14.33 -19.78 -25.43
CA PHE A 67 -13.16 -19.56 -24.57
C PHE A 67 -12.33 -18.39 -25.10
N PRO A 68 -12.86 -17.15 -24.97
CA PRO A 68 -12.35 -16.01 -25.72
C PRO A 68 -11.01 -15.50 -25.18
N SER A 69 -10.83 -15.51 -23.85
CA SER A 69 -9.69 -14.89 -23.18
C SER A 69 -9.10 -15.78 -22.08
N ALA A 70 -7.87 -15.46 -21.68
CA ALA A 70 -7.19 -16.09 -20.57
C ALA A 70 -7.87 -15.76 -19.21
N PRO A 71 -7.69 -16.60 -18.17
CA PRO A 71 -8.25 -16.31 -16.85
C PRO A 71 -7.75 -14.98 -16.27
N VAL A 72 -8.56 -14.32 -15.46
CA VAL A 72 -8.23 -13.08 -14.75
C VAL A 72 -8.00 -13.37 -13.28
N ILE A 73 -6.89 -12.87 -12.73
CA ILE A 73 -6.53 -12.98 -11.32
C ILE A 73 -6.80 -11.64 -10.62
N ALA A 74 -7.62 -11.68 -9.57
CA ALA A 74 -7.95 -10.55 -8.70
C ALA A 74 -7.40 -10.76 -7.27
N GLY A 75 -7.18 -9.66 -6.53
CA GLY A 75 -6.72 -9.65 -5.13
C GLY A 75 -5.20 -9.56 -4.94
N GLN A 76 -4.42 -9.70 -6.01
CA GLN A 76 -2.95 -9.66 -6.00
C GLN A 76 -2.35 -8.32 -5.56
N ASP A 77 -3.05 -7.21 -5.82
CA ASP A 77 -2.65 -5.83 -5.51
C ASP A 77 -2.80 -5.48 -4.03
N GLN A 78 -3.54 -6.30 -3.27
CA GLN A 78 -3.85 -6.07 -1.87
C GLN A 78 -2.97 -6.87 -0.91
N LEU A 79 -2.01 -7.64 -1.44
CA LEU A 79 -1.14 -8.52 -0.66
C LEU A 79 -0.26 -7.73 0.32
N LYS A 80 -0.28 -8.15 1.58
CA LYS A 80 0.57 -7.64 2.66
C LYS A 80 1.36 -8.80 3.26
N LEU A 81 2.65 -8.57 3.51
CA LEU A 81 3.52 -9.58 4.10
C LEU A 81 2.92 -10.11 5.42
N GLY A 82 2.90 -11.42 5.62
CA GLY A 82 2.41 -12.07 6.85
C GLY A 82 0.89 -12.01 7.08
N VAL A 83 0.11 -11.39 6.18
CA VAL A 83 -1.35 -11.28 6.29
C VAL A 83 -2.00 -12.20 5.27
N GLU A 84 -2.88 -13.08 5.72
CA GLU A 84 -3.67 -13.93 4.81
C GLU A 84 -4.57 -13.05 3.93
N SER A 85 -4.54 -13.29 2.62
CA SER A 85 -5.36 -12.61 1.62
C SER A 85 -5.90 -13.62 0.62
N ALA A 86 -7.06 -13.32 0.02
CA ALA A 86 -7.71 -14.17 -0.97
C ALA A 86 -7.35 -13.72 -2.39
N LEU A 87 -6.84 -14.65 -3.19
CA LEU A 87 -6.64 -14.50 -4.64
C LEU A 87 -7.79 -15.20 -5.36
N THR A 88 -8.44 -14.51 -6.30
CA THR A 88 -9.59 -15.06 -7.03
C THR A 88 -9.26 -15.19 -8.51
N CYS A 89 -9.42 -16.39 -9.06
CA CYS A 89 -9.28 -16.64 -10.47
C CYS A 89 -10.64 -16.88 -11.13
N HIS A 90 -10.92 -16.25 -12.26
CA HIS A 90 -12.13 -16.49 -13.03
C HIS A 90 -11.89 -16.29 -14.53
N VAL A 91 -12.77 -16.85 -15.36
CA VAL A 91 -12.69 -16.67 -16.82
C VAL A 91 -13.98 -15.97 -17.28
N PRO A 92 -13.90 -14.78 -17.89
CA PRO A 92 -15.07 -14.08 -18.41
C PRO A 92 -15.61 -14.77 -19.68
N ASP A 93 -16.92 -14.72 -19.87
CA ASP A 93 -17.62 -15.15 -21.09
C ASP A 93 -17.32 -16.58 -21.57
N ILE A 94 -16.98 -17.46 -20.63
CA ILE A 94 -16.72 -18.87 -20.88
C ILE A 94 -18.00 -19.69 -20.96
N TYR A 95 -18.04 -20.62 -21.92
CA TYR A 95 -19.14 -21.56 -22.08
C TYR A 95 -18.64 -22.88 -22.68
N PRO A 96 -19.13 -24.03 -22.22
CA PRO A 96 -19.98 -24.25 -21.04
C PRO A 96 -19.21 -24.23 -19.71
N THR A 97 -19.78 -23.60 -18.67
CA THR A 97 -19.14 -23.49 -17.35
C THR A 97 -19.02 -24.83 -16.60
N ALA A 98 -19.91 -25.79 -16.89
CA ALA A 98 -19.89 -27.12 -16.27
C ALA A 98 -18.64 -27.94 -16.65
N HIS A 99 -18.01 -27.61 -17.77
CA HIS A 99 -16.80 -28.27 -18.28
C HIS A 99 -15.53 -27.47 -17.97
N LEU A 100 -15.65 -26.36 -17.23
CA LEU A 100 -14.50 -25.55 -16.83
C LEU A 100 -13.86 -26.10 -15.57
N ASN A 101 -12.56 -26.37 -15.68
CA ASN A 101 -11.69 -26.72 -14.57
C ASN A 101 -10.67 -25.59 -14.36
N LEU A 102 -10.68 -24.99 -13.16
CA LEU A 102 -9.71 -23.99 -12.74
C LEU A 102 -8.69 -24.61 -11.79
N THR A 103 -7.43 -24.26 -11.97
CA THR A 103 -6.32 -24.77 -11.15
C THR A 103 -5.36 -23.64 -10.80
N TRP A 104 -5.04 -23.54 -9.51
CA TRP A 104 -3.96 -22.69 -9.03
C TRP A 104 -2.66 -23.49 -9.01
N VAL A 105 -1.63 -22.94 -9.65
CA VAL A 105 -0.34 -23.60 -9.86
C VAL A 105 0.79 -22.67 -9.40
N ARG A 106 1.79 -23.23 -8.73
CA ARG A 106 3.02 -22.51 -8.36
C ARG A 106 4.22 -23.36 -8.75
N GLY A 107 5.02 -22.87 -9.71
CA GLY A 107 6.02 -23.70 -10.37
C GLY A 107 5.34 -24.89 -11.06
N ASP A 108 5.72 -26.10 -10.67
CA ASP A 108 5.13 -27.35 -11.18
C ASP A 108 4.05 -27.95 -10.26
N THR A 109 3.78 -27.30 -9.12
CA THR A 109 2.89 -27.85 -8.09
C THR A 109 1.48 -27.28 -8.22
N VAL A 110 0.49 -28.16 -8.29
CA VAL A 110 -0.94 -27.80 -8.20
C VAL A 110 -1.29 -27.56 -6.73
N LEU A 111 -1.79 -26.37 -6.42
CA LEU A 111 -2.16 -25.97 -5.06
C LEU A 111 -3.60 -26.38 -4.75
N ILE A 112 -4.54 -25.95 -5.61
CA ILE A 112 -5.96 -26.26 -5.51
C ILE A 112 -6.58 -26.35 -6.92
N SER A 113 -7.66 -27.11 -7.04
CA SER A 113 -8.45 -27.27 -8.26
C SER A 113 -9.93 -27.14 -7.95
N GLY A 114 -10.70 -26.58 -8.88
CA GLY A 114 -12.14 -26.44 -8.73
C GLY A 114 -12.88 -26.52 -10.06
N THR A 115 -14.02 -27.19 -10.05
CA THR A 115 -14.94 -27.27 -11.18
C THR A 115 -16.09 -26.28 -10.93
N SER A 116 -16.29 -25.34 -11.85
CA SER A 116 -17.28 -24.24 -11.82
C SER A 116 -16.93 -23.01 -10.96
N GLY A 117 -17.25 -21.83 -11.52
CA GLY A 117 -17.18 -20.54 -10.83
C GLY A 117 -15.78 -19.92 -10.71
N PRO A 118 -15.66 -18.75 -10.05
CA PRO A 118 -14.37 -18.22 -9.64
C PRO A 118 -13.73 -19.11 -8.57
N LEU A 119 -12.45 -19.45 -8.72
CA LEU A 119 -11.68 -20.25 -7.76
C LEU A 119 -10.86 -19.35 -6.83
N GLU A 120 -11.17 -19.38 -5.53
CA GLU A 120 -10.47 -18.63 -4.48
C GLU A 120 -9.32 -19.46 -3.89
N TYR A 121 -8.14 -18.84 -3.77
CA TYR A 121 -6.97 -19.38 -3.08
C TYR A 121 -6.52 -18.43 -1.96
N ARG A 122 -6.42 -18.94 -0.73
CA ARG A 122 -5.91 -18.18 0.42
C ARG A 122 -4.40 -18.25 0.46
N PHE A 123 -3.77 -17.08 0.47
CA PHE A 123 -2.33 -16.95 0.44
C PHE A 123 -1.85 -15.98 1.52
N THR A 124 -0.85 -16.41 2.28
CA THR A 124 -0.15 -15.58 3.27
C THR A 124 1.27 -15.33 2.76
N PRO A 125 1.58 -14.12 2.26
CA PRO A 125 2.89 -13.84 1.69
C PRO A 125 4.00 -13.97 2.73
N GLN A 126 5.04 -14.74 2.41
CA GLN A 126 6.25 -14.88 3.22
C GLN A 126 7.46 -14.27 2.51
N LYS A 127 8.53 -14.01 3.26
CA LYS A 127 9.77 -13.43 2.69
C LYS A 127 10.38 -14.31 1.61
N GLN A 128 10.26 -15.64 1.74
CA GLN A 128 10.76 -16.59 0.73
C GLN A 128 9.97 -16.56 -0.58
N ASP A 129 8.77 -15.97 -0.62
CA ASP A 129 7.98 -15.84 -1.84
C ASP A 129 8.43 -14.65 -2.70
N SER A 130 9.52 -13.96 -2.31
CA SER A 130 10.07 -12.82 -3.05
C SER A 130 10.53 -13.19 -4.46
N GLY A 131 9.95 -12.50 -5.46
CA GLY A 131 10.14 -12.83 -6.87
C GLY A 131 9.41 -14.09 -7.34
N GLY A 132 8.62 -14.73 -6.48
CA GLY A 132 7.77 -15.85 -6.84
C GLY A 132 6.57 -15.42 -7.67
N SER A 133 6.06 -16.35 -8.48
CA SER A 133 4.85 -16.17 -9.27
C SER A 133 3.83 -17.26 -8.98
N ILE A 134 2.57 -16.95 -9.23
CA ILE A 134 1.47 -17.89 -9.18
C ILE A 134 0.74 -17.86 -10.53
N THR A 135 0.29 -19.02 -10.97
CA THR A 135 -0.39 -19.20 -12.25
C THR A 135 -1.79 -19.73 -11.99
N CYS A 136 -2.79 -19.10 -12.60
CA CYS A 136 -4.10 -19.71 -12.74
C CYS A 136 -4.23 -20.34 -14.13
N ARG A 137 -4.53 -21.63 -14.17
CA ARG A 137 -4.76 -22.41 -15.38
C ARG A 137 -6.23 -22.77 -15.49
N ALA A 138 -6.84 -22.39 -16.61
CA ALA A 138 -8.21 -22.70 -16.97
C ALA A 138 -8.23 -23.72 -18.11
N THR A 139 -8.91 -24.84 -17.90
CA THR A 139 -9.03 -25.94 -18.87
C THR A 139 -10.49 -26.21 -19.15
N LEU A 140 -10.87 -26.14 -20.43
CA LEU A 140 -12.22 -26.47 -20.90
C LEU A 140 -12.25 -27.92 -21.39
N GLU A 141 -12.84 -28.81 -20.58
CA GLU A 141 -12.84 -30.25 -20.84
C GLU A 141 -13.96 -30.65 -21.80
N MET A 142 -13.64 -30.60 -23.10
CA MET A 142 -14.54 -31.08 -24.16
C MET A 142 -13.82 -32.05 -25.11
N GLU A 143 -14.60 -32.98 -25.66
CA GLU A 143 -14.14 -33.89 -26.71
C GLU A 143 -13.76 -33.11 -27.98
N LYS A 144 -12.73 -33.58 -28.69
CA LYS A 144 -12.25 -33.02 -29.98
C LYS A 144 -11.72 -31.58 -29.91
N LEU A 145 -11.60 -30.98 -28.73
CA LEU A 145 -10.95 -29.69 -28.55
C LEU A 145 -9.42 -29.88 -28.53
N SER A 146 -8.71 -29.21 -29.45
CA SER A 146 -7.26 -29.28 -29.53
C SER A 146 -6.59 -28.59 -28.33
N ALA A 147 -5.38 -29.02 -27.97
CA ALA A 147 -4.60 -28.46 -26.85
C ALA A 147 -4.56 -26.91 -26.79
N PRO A 148 -4.30 -26.16 -27.89
CA PRO A 148 -4.23 -24.69 -27.82
C PRO A 148 -5.58 -24.01 -27.53
N ASN A 149 -6.70 -24.65 -27.87
CA ASN A 149 -8.04 -24.11 -27.61
C ASN A 149 -8.62 -24.62 -26.29
N ARG A 150 -7.99 -25.63 -25.69
CA ARG A 150 -8.44 -26.32 -24.48
C ARG A 150 -7.95 -25.64 -23.20
N THR A 151 -6.75 -25.08 -23.20
CA THR A 151 -6.14 -24.55 -21.97
C THR A 151 -5.62 -23.14 -22.19
N ARG A 152 -5.90 -22.25 -21.23
CA ARG A 152 -5.32 -20.91 -21.14
C ARG A 152 -4.85 -20.63 -19.72
N GLU A 153 -3.80 -19.82 -19.59
CA GLU A 153 -3.16 -19.54 -18.31
C GLU A 153 -2.85 -18.06 -18.16
N THR A 154 -2.83 -17.61 -16.91
CA THR A 154 -2.38 -16.28 -16.52
C THR A 154 -1.47 -16.40 -15.31
N THR A 155 -0.29 -15.79 -15.41
CA THR A 155 0.73 -15.82 -14.36
C THR A 155 0.94 -14.41 -13.82
N VAL A 156 1.01 -14.29 -12.50
CA VAL A 156 1.23 -13.02 -11.80
C VAL A 156 2.30 -13.15 -10.72
N LEU A 157 2.97 -12.05 -10.41
CA LEU A 157 3.98 -11.99 -9.35
C LEU A 157 3.32 -11.83 -7.98
N LEU A 158 3.81 -12.56 -6.99
CA LEU A 158 3.34 -12.50 -5.60
C LEU A 158 4.08 -11.42 -4.82
N ASN A 159 4.01 -10.18 -5.30
CA ASN A 159 4.60 -9.05 -4.58
C ASN A 159 3.67 -8.63 -3.44
N SER A 160 4.23 -8.03 -2.38
CA SER A 160 3.45 -7.54 -1.25
C SER A 160 3.95 -6.17 -0.80
N GLY A 161 3.00 -5.30 -0.44
CA GLY A 161 3.32 -3.98 0.11
C GLY A 161 4.08 -4.04 1.44
N PRO A 162 4.67 -2.92 1.88
CA PRO A 162 5.49 -2.90 3.09
C PRO A 162 4.64 -3.09 4.35
N LEU A 163 4.95 -4.11 5.15
CA LEU A 163 4.45 -4.31 6.51
C LEU A 163 5.33 -3.56 7.53
N LYS A 164 4.67 -2.81 8.41
CA LYS A 164 5.28 -2.02 9.48
C LYS A 164 5.84 -2.92 10.57
N SER A 165 7.10 -2.76 10.96
CA SER A 165 7.66 -3.34 12.18
C SER A 165 8.39 -2.25 12.98
N PHE A 166 7.64 -1.53 13.81
CA PHE A 166 8.19 -0.48 14.67
C PHE A 166 8.55 -1.08 16.03
N SER A 167 9.84 -1.07 16.38
CA SER A 167 10.25 -1.30 17.76
C SER A 167 9.83 -0.08 18.61
N PRO A 168 9.24 -0.24 19.80
CA PRO A 168 8.94 0.88 20.68
C PRO A 168 10.24 1.59 21.07
N LEU A 169 10.44 2.78 20.52
CA LEU A 169 11.56 3.64 20.86
C LEU A 169 11.19 4.55 22.03
N PRO A 170 12.16 4.99 22.84
CA PRO A 170 11.89 5.97 23.87
C PRO A 170 11.33 7.25 23.23
N ASN A 171 10.09 7.56 23.58
CA ASN A 171 9.38 8.82 23.34
C ASN A 171 9.91 9.98 24.22
N LEU A 172 10.92 9.70 25.05
CA LEU A 172 11.50 10.56 26.07
C LEU A 172 13.02 10.65 25.84
N ALA A 173 13.51 11.85 25.56
CA ALA A 173 14.93 12.12 25.42
C ALA A 173 15.39 13.17 26.44
N GLN A 174 16.57 12.96 27.02
CA GLN A 174 17.20 13.95 27.89
C GLN A 174 17.85 15.06 27.06
N ALA A 175 17.74 16.31 27.50
CA ALA A 175 18.44 17.41 26.86
C ALA A 175 19.96 17.16 26.91
N ASN A 176 20.63 17.37 25.78
CA ASN A 176 22.06 17.11 25.58
C ASN A 176 22.45 15.62 25.59
N SER A 177 21.52 14.67 25.44
CA SER A 177 21.82 13.26 25.16
C SER A 177 21.57 12.90 23.69
N SER A 178 22.26 11.88 23.17
CA SER A 178 21.96 11.30 21.85
C SER A 178 20.72 10.40 21.92
N LEU A 179 19.77 10.60 21.01
CA LEU A 179 18.62 9.72 20.81
C LEU A 179 18.80 8.97 19.48
N THR A 180 18.67 7.65 19.51
CA THR A 180 18.69 6.82 18.30
C THR A 180 17.28 6.30 18.05
N LEU A 181 16.71 6.56 16.86
CA LEU A 181 15.43 6.04 16.41
C LEU A 181 15.67 4.92 15.39
N ASN A 182 15.07 3.75 15.62
CA ASN A 182 15.15 2.59 14.75
C ASN A 182 13.82 2.32 14.04
N CYS A 183 13.84 2.27 12.71
CA CYS A 183 12.66 1.92 11.91
C CYS A 183 13.02 0.75 11.01
N SER A 184 12.22 -0.30 11.12
CA SER A 184 12.27 -1.47 10.23
C SER A 184 10.93 -1.65 9.53
N ALA A 185 11.00 -2.09 8.30
CA ALA A 185 9.83 -2.46 7.52
C ALA A 185 10.20 -3.65 6.66
N GLU A 186 9.26 -4.54 6.47
CA GLU A 186 9.42 -5.73 5.64
C GLU A 186 8.47 -5.62 4.45
N GLY A 187 8.84 -6.13 3.29
CA GLY A 187 8.01 -6.05 2.09
C GLY A 187 8.65 -6.83 0.96
N ASN A 188 7.89 -7.07 -0.10
CA ASN A 188 8.37 -7.82 -1.25
C ASN A 188 8.00 -7.05 -2.53
N PRO A 189 8.97 -6.41 -3.21
CA PRO A 189 10.40 -6.34 -2.88
C PRO A 189 10.69 -5.54 -1.61
N ASP A 190 11.91 -5.68 -1.09
CA ASP A 190 12.38 -4.98 0.10
C ASP A 190 12.14 -3.47 0.00
N PRO A 191 11.51 -2.85 1.02
CA PRO A 191 11.15 -1.44 0.96
C PRO A 191 12.33 -0.52 1.27
N ARG A 192 12.38 0.63 0.60
CA ARG A 192 13.28 1.72 0.94
C ARG A 192 12.72 2.52 2.11
N ILE A 193 13.52 2.68 3.16
CA ILE A 193 13.15 3.44 4.36
C ILE A 193 13.68 4.88 4.27
N THR A 194 12.83 5.84 4.59
CA THR A 194 13.16 7.28 4.63
C THR A 194 12.63 7.91 5.91
N TRP A 195 13.37 8.88 6.44
CA TRP A 195 12.98 9.64 7.62
C TRP A 195 12.70 11.09 7.25
N SER A 196 11.63 11.63 7.82
CA SER A 196 11.31 13.05 7.77
C SER A 196 10.91 13.53 9.17
N PHE A 197 11.03 14.83 9.42
CA PHE A 197 10.50 15.44 10.64
C PHE A 197 9.54 16.57 10.29
N LYS A 198 8.49 16.72 11.08
CA LYS A 198 7.56 17.85 11.02
C LYS A 198 7.59 18.55 12.37
N THR A 199 7.68 19.88 12.35
CA THR A 199 7.34 20.69 13.52
C THR A 199 5.82 20.75 13.61
N ALA A 200 5.26 20.72 14.83
CA ALA A 200 3.82 20.81 15.04
C ALA A 200 3.23 22.08 14.39
N ASP A 201 4.07 23.11 14.24
CA ASP A 201 3.72 24.38 13.64
C ASP A 201 4.79 24.71 12.59
N GLY A 202 4.41 25.01 11.35
CA GLY A 202 5.35 25.36 10.28
C GLY A 202 6.21 26.61 10.53
N TRP A 203 6.16 27.21 11.73
CA TRP A 203 6.84 28.43 12.11
C TRP A 203 7.68 28.25 13.38
N SER A 204 8.82 28.94 13.40
CA SER A 204 9.85 28.94 14.44
C SER A 204 9.32 29.00 15.87
N VAL A 205 9.65 28.00 16.69
CA VAL A 205 9.40 28.06 18.14
C VAL A 205 10.71 28.26 18.90
N ARG A 206 10.79 29.43 19.55
CA ARG A 206 11.75 29.73 20.63
C ARG A 206 11.59 28.67 21.72
N LYS A 207 12.71 28.05 22.13
CA LYS A 207 12.89 27.14 23.28
C LYS A 207 11.70 27.06 24.26
N SER A 208 10.83 26.04 24.11
CA SER A 208 10.24 25.23 25.19
C SER A 208 9.14 24.28 24.66
N GLU A 209 9.19 23.00 25.06
CA GLU A 209 8.04 22.10 25.28
C GLU A 209 7.18 21.58 24.10
N ALA A 210 7.42 21.94 22.84
CA ALA A 210 6.72 21.30 21.71
C ALA A 210 7.46 20.05 21.20
N GLY A 211 6.83 18.88 21.31
CA GLY A 211 7.36 17.60 20.81
C GLY A 211 7.67 17.66 19.30
N ARG A 212 8.78 17.03 18.88
CA ARG A 212 9.14 16.92 17.45
C ARG A 212 8.52 15.66 16.87
N LEU A 213 7.84 15.80 15.73
CA LEU A 213 7.21 14.69 15.03
C LEU A 213 8.18 14.08 14.03
N PHE A 214 8.58 12.84 14.22
CA PHE A 214 9.40 12.09 13.27
C PHE A 214 8.53 11.10 12.52
N VAL A 215 8.60 11.10 11.19
CA VAL A 215 7.87 10.18 10.32
C VAL A 215 8.87 9.30 9.60
N CYS A 216 8.77 8.00 9.81
CA CYS A 216 9.44 7.00 9.01
C CYS A 216 8.49 6.52 7.91
N GLU A 217 8.92 6.56 6.65
CA GLU A 217 8.19 6.03 5.51
C GLU A 217 9.00 4.92 4.83
N ALA A 218 8.38 3.74 4.72
CA ALA A 218 8.85 2.59 3.95
C ALA A 218 8.09 2.53 2.62
N ARG A 219 8.81 2.41 1.49
CA ARG A 219 8.22 2.40 0.16
C ARG A 219 8.82 1.30 -0.72
N ASN A 220 7.97 0.53 -1.40
CA ASN A 220 8.36 -0.34 -2.50
C ASN A 220 7.47 -0.06 -3.74
N LYS A 221 7.64 -0.83 -4.80
CA LYS A 221 6.85 -0.67 -6.04
C LYS A 221 5.36 -0.98 -5.88
N GLU A 222 4.98 -1.72 -4.83
CA GLU A 222 3.59 -2.12 -4.56
C GLU A 222 2.87 -1.14 -3.63
N GLY A 223 3.59 -0.31 -2.86
CA GLY A 223 2.96 0.68 -2.00
C GLY A 223 3.89 1.33 -0.98
N ASN A 224 3.28 2.05 -0.04
CA ASN A 224 3.98 2.72 1.04
C ASN A 224 3.34 2.46 2.40
N SER A 225 4.15 2.63 3.43
CA SER A 225 3.76 2.42 4.81
C SER A 225 4.55 3.37 5.69
N SER A 226 3.85 4.25 6.41
CA SER A 226 4.49 5.23 7.28
C SER A 226 4.10 5.04 8.74
N ALA A 227 5.00 5.36 9.67
CA ALA A 227 4.60 5.61 11.04
C ALA A 227 5.35 6.78 11.63
N THR A 228 4.82 7.20 12.78
CA THR A 228 5.07 8.50 13.34
C THR A 228 5.43 8.34 14.80
N VAL A 229 6.52 8.99 15.22
CA VAL A 229 7.02 8.99 16.60
C VAL A 229 7.10 10.43 17.07
N VAL A 230 6.50 10.70 18.24
CA VAL A 230 6.62 11.99 18.92
C VAL A 230 7.75 11.90 19.93
N VAL A 231 8.73 12.80 19.82
CA VAL A 231 9.87 12.87 20.74
C VAL A 231 9.71 14.08 21.65
N ASN A 232 9.59 13.82 22.95
CA ASN A 232 9.56 14.83 24.00
C ASN A 232 10.94 14.99 24.63
N VAL A 233 11.48 16.21 24.64
CA VAL A 233 12.81 16.52 25.18
C VAL A 233 12.69 17.16 26.56
N PHE A 234 13.26 16.53 27.58
CA PHE A 234 13.29 17.06 28.95
C PHE A 234 14.70 17.48 29.33
N GLY A 235 14.86 18.73 29.77
CA GLY A 235 16.09 19.24 30.34
C GLY A 235 15.80 20.13 31.53
N LYS A 236 16.51 19.94 32.64
CA LYS A 236 16.53 20.95 33.69
C LYS A 236 17.07 22.23 33.05
N SER A 237 16.28 23.29 33.08
CA SER A 237 16.80 24.63 32.82
C SER A 237 17.92 24.86 33.83
N TYR A 238 19.18 24.75 33.39
CA TYR A 238 20.29 25.30 34.12
C TYR A 238 20.13 26.82 34.00
N VAL A 239 19.30 27.39 34.89
CA VAL A 239 19.48 28.77 35.30
C VAL A 239 20.96 28.87 35.64
N GLN A 240 21.72 29.70 34.92
CA GLN A 240 23.08 30.04 35.31
C GLN A 240 22.99 30.47 36.78
N LYS A 241 23.36 29.57 37.71
CA LYS A 241 23.63 29.98 39.08
C LYS A 241 24.84 30.88 38.94
N ASN A 242 24.62 32.19 39.03
CA ASN A 242 25.69 33.17 39.11
C ASN A 242 26.78 32.60 40.03
N PRO A 243 28.04 32.49 39.58
CA PRO A 243 29.09 32.07 40.48
C PRO A 243 29.10 33.05 41.65
N ARG A 244 28.95 32.50 42.86
CA ARG A 244 29.00 33.25 44.11
C ARG A 244 30.29 34.09 44.09
N LEU A 245 30.14 35.41 44.10
CA LEU A 245 31.24 36.36 44.31
C LEU A 245 31.83 36.09 45.70
N ILE A 246 32.99 35.42 45.73
CA ILE A 246 33.82 35.34 46.92
C ILE A 246 34.66 36.62 46.93
N ILE A 247 34.25 37.62 47.72
CA ILE A 247 35.06 38.82 47.94
C ILE A 247 36.09 38.48 49.03
N THR A 248 37.30 38.09 48.62
CA THR A 248 38.46 38.03 49.49
C THR A 248 38.98 39.45 49.71
N LYS A 249 38.83 39.97 50.93
CA LYS A 249 39.41 41.24 51.35
C LYS A 249 40.93 41.10 51.41
N ARG A 250 41.67 41.78 50.53
CA ARG A 250 43.11 42.04 50.71
C ARG A 250 43.47 43.47 50.29
N PRO A 251 44.51 44.06 50.90
CA PRO A 251 44.67 45.50 51.05
C PRO A 251 45.43 46.16 49.88
N LEU A 252 45.11 47.44 49.68
CA LEU A 252 45.90 48.52 49.08
C LEU A 252 46.87 48.13 47.94
N GLY A 253 46.45 48.39 46.71
CA GLY A 253 47.31 48.38 45.53
C GLY A 253 46.48 48.56 44.26
N ALA A 254 46.79 49.58 43.47
CA ALA A 254 46.04 50.01 42.29
C ALA A 254 45.84 48.90 41.24
N PHE A 255 44.66 48.88 40.60
CA PHE A 255 44.37 48.01 39.46
C PHE A 255 44.48 48.80 38.14
N CYS A 256 45.25 48.27 37.19
CA CYS A 256 45.17 48.65 35.77
C CYS A 256 44.39 47.55 35.03
N ILE A 257 43.25 47.90 34.41
CA ILE A 257 42.49 47.01 33.52
C ILE A 257 42.67 47.54 32.10
N ARG A 258 43.43 46.84 31.25
CA ARG A 258 43.52 47.14 29.81
C ARG A 258 42.64 46.17 29.04
N SER A 259 41.52 46.66 28.52
CA SER A 259 40.65 45.95 27.57
C SER A 259 41.12 46.22 26.13
N LYS A 260 41.21 45.17 25.30
CA LYS A 260 41.55 45.26 23.86
C LYS A 260 40.55 46.06 23.01
N ASN A 261 39.46 46.59 23.58
CA ASN A 261 38.47 47.42 22.87
C ASN A 261 38.10 48.74 23.56
N ASN A 262 38.97 49.29 24.42
CA ASN A 262 38.96 50.71 24.83
C ASN A 262 37.60 51.35 25.21
N GLN A 263 36.67 50.58 25.80
CA GLN A 263 35.48 51.14 26.45
C GLN A 263 35.47 50.77 27.93
N CYS A 264 35.88 51.72 28.77
CA CYS A 264 35.63 51.70 30.20
C CYS A 264 34.18 52.12 30.46
N ARG A 265 33.40 51.28 31.15
CA ARG A 265 32.15 51.71 31.82
C ARG A 265 32.41 51.75 33.32
N THR A 266 32.41 52.95 33.88
CA THR A 266 32.52 53.22 35.31
C THR A 266 31.16 52.95 35.97
N LEU A 267 31.11 51.99 36.92
CA LEU A 267 29.97 51.85 37.83
C LEU A 267 30.18 52.80 39.02
N VAL A 268 29.49 53.94 38.98
CA VAL A 268 29.40 54.84 40.13
C VAL A 268 28.46 54.20 41.16
N LEU A 269 29.00 53.84 42.33
CA LEU A 269 28.20 53.42 43.49
C LEU A 269 27.34 54.61 43.95
N GLN A 270 26.06 54.61 43.59
CA GLN A 270 25.08 55.53 44.18
C GLN A 270 24.57 54.93 45.49
N LYS A 271 24.92 55.60 46.60
CA LYS A 271 24.47 55.43 47.99
C LYS A 271 23.31 54.44 48.20
N ILE A 272 23.62 53.25 48.70
CA ILE A 272 22.69 52.49 49.56
C ILE A 272 23.12 52.74 50.99
N ILE A 273 22.28 53.48 51.73
CA ILE A 273 22.40 53.67 53.17
C ILE A 273 22.16 52.30 53.82
N MET A 274 23.21 51.66 54.33
CA MET A 274 23.08 50.50 55.20
C MET A 274 22.75 50.97 56.62
N TYR A 275 21.48 50.92 57.00
CA TYR A 275 21.11 50.92 58.42
C TYR A 275 21.29 49.49 58.95
N PHE A 276 22.40 49.26 59.66
CA PHE A 276 22.56 48.08 60.51
C PHE A 276 21.95 48.39 61.88
N LEU A 277 20.80 47.80 62.19
CA LEU A 277 20.36 47.60 63.57
C LEU A 277 20.45 46.12 63.90
N GLN A 278 21.38 45.84 64.78
CA GLN A 278 21.77 44.55 65.31
C GLN A 278 20.71 44.06 66.31
N LYS A 279 19.98 42.98 66.00
CA LYS A 279 19.58 41.88 66.90
C LYS A 279 18.47 41.00 66.30
N SER A 280 18.70 39.68 66.32
CA SER A 280 17.69 38.60 66.40
C SER A 280 16.76 38.32 65.20
N THR A 281 16.98 37.14 64.60
CA THR A 281 15.99 36.13 64.16
C THR A 281 14.91 36.48 63.11
N LYS A 282 15.05 35.87 61.91
CA LYS A 282 14.04 35.60 60.83
C LYS A 282 13.05 36.71 60.43
N VAL A 283 13.05 37.17 59.17
CA VAL A 283 11.80 37.55 58.43
C VAL A 283 11.96 37.37 56.90
N PHE A 284 10.84 37.00 56.27
CA PHE A 284 10.56 36.74 54.85
C PHE A 284 10.40 38.00 53.96
N ALA A 285 10.35 37.73 52.65
CA ALA A 285 10.25 38.57 51.44
C ALA A 285 9.20 39.70 51.38
N VAL A 286 9.40 40.67 50.48
CA VAL A 286 8.33 41.27 49.63
C VAL A 286 8.91 41.72 48.25
N PHE A 287 8.19 41.37 47.17
CA PHE A 287 8.41 41.84 45.78
C PHE A 287 7.76 43.22 45.55
N GLY A 288 8.40 44.08 44.76
CA GLY A 288 7.77 45.27 44.20
C GLY A 288 8.38 45.67 42.85
N ARG A 289 7.59 45.54 41.77
CA ARG A 289 7.85 46.17 40.45
C ARG A 289 7.68 47.68 40.58
N TYR A 290 8.39 48.51 39.80
CA TYR A 290 7.85 49.70 39.11
C TYR A 290 8.88 50.29 38.13
N HIS A 291 8.34 51.14 37.26
CA HIS A 291 8.74 51.52 35.89
C HIS A 291 9.88 52.56 35.73
N PHE A 292 10.40 52.59 34.51
CA PHE A 292 11.30 53.57 33.84
C PHE A 292 11.09 55.05 34.19
N PHE A 293 12.16 55.87 34.14
CA PHE A 293 12.30 57.07 33.28
C PHE A 293 13.78 57.57 33.25
N PRO A 294 14.23 58.28 32.19
CA PRO A 294 15.63 58.63 31.94
C PRO A 294 15.96 60.07 32.36
N PHE A 295 17.16 60.31 32.87
CA PHE A 295 17.73 61.67 32.92
C PHE A 295 19.21 61.68 32.56
N CYS A 296 19.56 62.58 31.64
CA CYS A 296 20.93 62.97 31.30
C CYS A 296 21.48 63.90 32.39
N ILE A 297 22.72 63.66 32.83
CA ILE A 297 23.51 64.67 33.55
C ILE A 297 24.92 64.70 32.96
N HIS A 298 25.26 65.87 32.42
CA HIS A 298 26.59 66.33 32.02
C HIS A 298 27.43 66.62 33.28
N LEU A 299 28.69 66.19 33.34
CA LEU A 299 29.68 66.74 34.27
C LEU A 299 31.08 66.73 33.63
N THR A 300 31.66 67.92 33.62
CA THR A 300 32.94 68.36 33.08
C THR A 300 34.11 67.90 33.94
N CYS A 301 35.21 67.50 33.29
CA CYS A 301 36.50 67.17 33.93
C CYS A 301 37.29 68.44 34.25
N GLN A 302 37.91 68.47 35.43
CA GLN A 302 39.12 69.25 35.68
C GLN A 302 40.00 68.52 36.70
N CYS A 303 41.31 68.63 36.44
CA CYS A 303 42.44 67.75 36.79
C CYS A 303 42.49 67.15 38.19
#